data_AF-A0A6N6S7D4-F1
#
_entry.id   AF-A0A6N6S7D4-F1
#
_cell.length_a   1.000
_cell.length_b   1.000
_cell.length_c   1.000
_cell.angle_alpha   90.00
_cell.angle_beta   90.00
_cell.angle_gamma   90.00
#
_symmetry.space_group_name_H-M   'P 1'
#
loop_
_entity.id
_entity.type
_entity.pdbx_description
1 polymer ?
#
loop_
_entity_poly.entity_id
_entity_poly.type
_entity_poly.pdbx_seq_one_letter_code
_entity_poly.pdbx_strand_id
1 'polypeptide(L)' 'MFFWIATGIFIVSFGLIITERLDKTKVALAGGGLMMTLNIVTQHEAFYDKKYAIDYNVIFLLFGMMV' A
#
# COMPACT_ATOMS: atom_id res chain seq x y z
N MET A 1 -1.47 -18.47 7.82
CA MET A 1 -0.35 -18.43 6.85
C MET A 1 -0.14 -17.04 6.27
N PHE A 2 -1.20 -16.41 5.69
CA PHE A 2 -1.12 -15.08 5.09
C PHE A 2 -0.56 -13.98 5.99
N PHE A 3 -0.80 -14.06 7.31
CA PHE A 3 -0.24 -13.13 8.29
C PHE A 3 1.29 -12.96 8.16
N TRP A 4 2.04 -14.06 8.15
CA TRP A 4 3.51 -14.00 8.07
C TRP A 4 4.01 -13.43 6.75
N ILE A 5 3.32 -13.75 5.64
CA ILE A 5 3.66 -13.25 4.30
C ILE A 5 3.37 -11.75 4.23
N ALA A 6 2.20 -11.31 4.70
CA ALA A 6 1.81 -9.91 4.74
C ALA A 6 2.77 -9.08 5.60
N THR A 7 3.13 -9.57 6.78
CA THR A 7 4.12 -8.93 7.65
C THR A 7 5.49 -8.86 6.97
N GLY A 8 5.92 -9.92 6.28
CA GLY A 8 7.17 -9.92 5.51
C GLY A 8 7.19 -8.84 4.42
N ILE A 9 6.11 -8.76 3.61
CA ILE A 9 5.97 -7.72 2.57
C ILE A 9 6.02 -6.33 3.19
N PHE A 10 5.31 -6.12 4.31
CA PHE A 10 5.30 -4.84 5.00
C PHE A 10 6.70 -4.43 5.48
N ILE A 11 7.41 -5.32 6.18
CA ILE A 11 8.75 -5.02 6.71
C ILE A 11 9.74 -4.72 5.57
N VAL A 12 9.68 -5.49 4.48
CA VAL A 12 10.56 -5.28 3.32
C VAL A 12 10.25 -3.95 2.64
N SER A 13 8.98 -3.66 2.33
CA SER A 13 8.58 -2.40 1.71
C SER A 13 8.93 -1.20 2.60
N PHE A 14 8.66 -1.29 3.91
CA PHE A 14 8.98 -0.23 4.86
C PHE A 14 10.49 0.02 4.97
N GLY A 15 11.28 -1.06 5.07
CA GLY A 15 12.75 -0.97 5.07
C GLY A 15 13.30 -0.31 3.81
N LEU A 16 12.78 -0.68 2.64
CA LEU A 16 13.17 -0.07 1.35
C LEU A 16 12.82 1.42 1.29
N ILE A 17 11.65 1.82 1.79
CA ILE A 17 11.22 3.23 1.84
C ILE A 17 12.12 4.05 2.76
N ILE A 18 12.43 3.54 3.95
CA ILE A 18 13.28 4.26 4.93
C ILE A 18 14.73 4.36 4.46
N THR A 19 15.22 3.36 3.73
CA THR A 19 16.61 3.39 3.25
C THR A 19 16.81 4.46 2.16
N GLU A 20 15.74 5.03 1.61
CA GLU A 20 15.73 6.07 0.56
C GLU A 20 16.56 5.74 -0.70
N ARG A 21 16.95 4.47 -0.86
CA ARG A 21 17.70 3.97 -2.02
C ARG A 21 16.82 3.82 -3.27
N LEU A 22 15.51 3.73 -3.08
CA LEU A 22 14.51 3.51 -4.13
C LEU A 22 13.39 4.55 -3.99
N ASP A 23 12.73 4.85 -5.13
CA ASP A 23 11.57 5.73 -5.13
C ASP A 23 10.44 5.17 -4.27
N LYS A 24 10.06 5.94 -3.25
CA LYS A 24 9.04 5.57 -2.26
C LYS A 24 7.73 5.14 -2.93
N THR A 25 7.32 5.85 -3.99
CA THR A 25 6.12 5.54 -4.78
C THR A 25 6.22 4.19 -5.49
N LYS A 26 7.37 3.87 -6.11
CA LYS A 26 7.55 2.58 -6.81
C LYS A 26 7.49 1.42 -5.82
N VAL A 27 8.12 1.58 -4.66
CA VAL A 27 8.11 0.56 -3.59
C VAL A 27 6.71 0.37 -3.02
N ALA A 28 5.98 1.46 -2.76
CA ALA A 28 4.60 1.40 -2.25
C ALA A 28 3.65 0.70 -3.25
N LEU A 29 3.75 1.06 -4.54
CA LEU A 29 2.96 0.43 -5.60
C LEU A 29 3.30 -1.06 -5.77
N ALA A 30 4.59 -1.42 -5.74
CA ALA A 30 5.02 -2.82 -5.81
C ALA A 30 4.54 -3.64 -4.59
N GLY A 31 4.66 -3.10 -3.37
CA GLY A 31 4.20 -3.77 -2.16
C GLY A 31 2.69 -3.99 -2.16
N GLY A 32 1.90 -2.97 -2.51
CA GLY A 32 0.44 -3.09 -2.65
C GLY A 32 0.04 -4.07 -3.77
N GLY A 33 0.74 -4.02 -4.91
CA GLY A 33 0.52 -4.94 -6.02
C GLY A 33 0.81 -6.40 -5.64
N LEU A 34 1.88 -6.67 -4.90
CA LEU A 34 2.20 -8.00 -4.40
C LEU A 34 1.15 -8.53 -3.42
N MET A 35 0.60 -7.68 -2.55
CA MET A 35 -0.49 -8.06 -1.65
C MET A 35 -1.75 -8.48 -2.42
N MET A 36 -2.05 -7.83 -3.55
CA MET A 36 -3.19 -8.16 -4.41
C MET A 36 -2.95 -9.42 -5.24
N THR A 37 -1.77 -9.58 -5.85
CA THR A 37 -1.47 -10.76 -6.69
C THR A 37 -1.41 -12.05 -5.87
N LEU A 38 -0.96 -11.98 -4.62
CA LEU A 38 -0.94 -13.10 -3.69
C LEU A 38 -2.30 -13.36 -3.02
N ASN A 39 -3.35 -12.61 -3.39
CA ASN A 39 -4.69 -12.69 -2.82
C ASN A 39 -4.73 -12.49 -1.29
N ILE A 40 -3.79 -11.71 -0.75
CA ILE A 40 -3.74 -11.35 0.67
C ILE A 40 -4.80 -10.30 0.97
N VAL A 41 -5.01 -9.38 0.02
CA VAL A 41 -6.08 -8.38 0.03
C VAL A 41 -6.76 -8.42 -1.33
N THR A 42 -8.08 -8.50 -1.35
CA THR A 42 -8.84 -8.45 -2.60
C THR A 42 -8.91 -7.03 -3.15
N GLN A 43 -9.12 -6.89 -4.47
CA GLN A 43 -9.31 -5.57 -5.08
C GLN A 43 -10.49 -4.82 -4.47
N HIS A 44 -11.56 -5.51 -4.08
CA HIS A 44 -12.71 -4.88 -3.43
C HIS A 44 -12.34 -4.34 -2.04
N GLU A 45 -11.62 -5.13 -1.23
CA GLU A 45 -11.14 -4.69 0.09
C GLU A 45 -10.17 -3.52 0.02
N ALA A 46 -9.29 -3.50 -0.98
CA ALA A 46 -8.28 -2.46 -1.11
C ALA A 46 -8.81 -1.12 -1.64
N PHE A 47 -9.85 -1.13 -2.48
CA PHE A 47 -10.32 0.08 -3.18
C PHE A 47 -11.74 0.52 -2.83
N TYR A 48 -12.60 -0.38 -2.34
CA TYR A 48 -14.03 -0.09 -2.20
C TYR A 48 -14.62 -0.42 -0.82
N ASP A 49 -13.92 -1.21 0.01
CA ASP A 49 -14.36 -1.50 1.38
C ASP A 49 -14.36 -0.25 2.27
N LYS A 50 -15.39 -0.12 3.10
CA LYS A 50 -15.59 1.07 3.93
C LYS A 50 -14.54 1.29 5.01
N LYS A 51 -13.85 0.23 5.44
CA LYS A 51 -12.94 0.25 6.58
C LYS A 51 -11.48 0.08 6.17
N TYR A 52 -11.23 -0.70 5.12
CA TYR A 52 -9.86 -1.07 4.73
C TYR A 52 -9.41 -0.47 3.40
N ALA A 53 -10.31 0.15 2.63
CA ALA A 53 -9.94 0.75 1.36
C ALA A 53 -9.12 2.03 1.53
N ILE A 54 -8.48 2.41 0.43
CA ILE A 54 -7.85 3.70 0.27
C ILE A 54 -8.85 4.83 0.54
N ASP A 55 -8.51 5.72 1.47
CA ASP A 55 -9.31 6.90 1.76
C ASP A 55 -9.10 7.99 0.69
N TYR A 56 -10.03 8.04 -0.25
CA TYR A 56 -10.02 9.04 -1.32
C TYR A 56 -10.20 10.47 -0.81
N ASN A 57 -10.90 10.69 0.31
CA ASN A 57 -11.03 12.04 0.86
C ASN A 57 -9.67 12.58 1.27
N VAL A 58 -8.81 11.74 1.86
CA VAL A 58 -7.44 12.11 2.22
C VAL A 58 -6.61 12.38 0.97
N ILE A 59 -6.67 11.52 -0.05
CA ILE A 59 -5.92 11.74 -1.30
C ILE A 59 -6.31 13.05 -1.97
N PHE A 60 -7.61 13.31 -2.12
CA PHE A 60 -8.10 14.56 -2.73
C PHE A 60 -7.80 15.79 -1.87
N LEU A 61 -7.87 15.67 -0.54
CA LEU A 61 -7.51 16.74 0.38
C LEU A 61 -6.02 17.09 0.28
N LEU A 62 -5.13 16.09 0.31
CA LEU A 62 -3.69 16.29 0.16
C LEU A 62 -3.36 16.88 -1.21
N PHE A 63 -4.00 16.39 -2.28
CA PHE A 63 -3.85 16.95 -3.62
C PHE A 63 -4.26 18.42 -3.68
N GLY A 64 -5.43 18.77 -3.13
CA GLY A 64 -5.91 20.16 -3.08
C GLY A 64 -5.09 21.12 -2.22
N MET A 65 -4.25 20.62 -1.31
CA MET A 65 -3.29 21.45 -0.56
C MET A 65 -1.96 21.65 -1.28
N MET A 66 -1.59 20.72 -2.18
CA MET A 66 -0.31 20.75 -2.89
C MET A 66 -0.38 21.48 -4.23
N VAL A 67 -1.57 21.47 -4.88
CA VAL A 67 -1.85 22.17 -6.14
C VAL A 67 -2.26 23.61 -5.86
#